data_AF-A0A973JW35-F1
#
_entry.id   AF-A0A973JW35-F1
#
_cell.length_a   1.000
_cell.length_b   1.000
_cell.length_c   1.000
_cell.angle_alpha   90.00
_cell.angle_beta   90.00
_cell.angle_gamma   90.00
#
_symmetry.space_group_name_H-M   'P 1'
#
loop_
_entity.id
_entity.type
_entity.pdbx_description
1 polymer ?
#
loop_
_entity_poly.entity_id
_entity_poly.type
_entity_poly.pdbx_seq_one_letter_code
_entity_poly.pdbx_strand_id
1 'polypeptide(L)'
;MDEDTMPVAQIGDHAEDGSDMQRAEALIAAILSYQSLLPVEGEGAATQLGIHEPLTQTCAAQLETIFYLITPNLRRLAGRYYGSERVCQEIRSSVVHNAEDLLQVIAFDMFYYVIEALPKVKPDPNKNIVGLLITIADRGWKNDRIYHPPASMIPLDIAHDEAALADEAALAPVDDRLQHQNLRQLLIAFRAECDMIDRWVLDGRLASPPTAFAELAQRLGSGHTEAMLRKRWSRMRRRLIAYLQQRDALY
;
A
#
# COMPACT_ATOMS: atom_id res chain seq x y z
N MET A 1 58.27 3.42 23.07
CA MET A 1 57.02 2.70 22.73
C MET A 1 55.98 3.79 22.67
N ASP A 2 55.80 4.33 21.48
CA ASP A 2 54.94 5.50 21.26
C ASP A 2 53.54 5.00 20.92
N GLU A 3 52.56 5.44 21.70
CA GLU A 3 51.15 5.10 21.54
C GLU A 3 50.57 5.87 20.34
N ASP A 4 50.45 5.13 19.25
CA ASP A 4 49.85 5.56 17.99
C ASP A 4 48.33 5.74 18.18
N THR A 5 47.93 6.97 18.47
CA THR A 5 46.52 7.35 18.70
C THR A 5 45.90 7.70 17.35
N MET A 6 45.15 6.77 16.77
CA MET A 6 44.43 6.97 15.51
C MET A 6 43.37 8.08 15.66
N PRO A 7 43.27 9.02 14.70
CA PRO A 7 42.27 10.08 14.76
C PRO A 7 40.88 9.51 14.49
N VAL A 8 39.98 9.68 15.46
CA VAL A 8 38.54 9.43 15.29
C VAL A 8 38.02 10.47 14.29
N ALA A 9 37.65 10.01 13.09
CA ALA A 9 37.00 10.84 12.09
C ALA A 9 35.69 11.39 12.69
N GLN A 10 35.65 12.71 12.90
CA GLN A 10 34.42 13.44 13.19
C GLN A 10 33.55 13.38 11.92
N ILE A 11 32.60 12.44 11.90
CA ILE A 11 31.52 12.43 10.91
C ILE A 11 30.68 13.67 11.21
N GLY A 12 30.72 14.64 10.29
CA GLY A 12 29.99 15.89 10.40
C GLY A 12 28.49 15.67 10.27
N ASP A 13 27.81 15.51 11.40
CA ASP A 13 26.44 16.01 11.58
C ASP A 13 26.49 17.55 11.50
N HIS A 14 25.54 18.21 10.83
CA HIS A 14 25.10 19.62 11.01
C HIS A 14 24.56 20.32 9.74
N ALA A 15 24.22 19.62 8.66
CA ALA A 15 23.57 20.24 7.49
C ALA A 15 22.12 19.82 7.20
N GLU A 16 21.54 18.86 7.94
CA GLU A 16 20.20 18.32 7.60
C GLU A 16 19.01 19.08 8.23
N ASP A 17 19.24 19.94 9.23
CA ASP A 17 18.18 20.45 10.11
C ASP A 17 17.16 21.37 9.39
N GLY A 18 17.61 22.12 8.36
CA GLY A 18 16.73 22.98 7.57
C GLY A 18 15.82 22.20 6.60
N SER A 19 16.26 21.03 6.12
CA SER A 19 15.51 20.22 5.16
C SER A 19 14.36 19.47 5.85
N ASP A 20 14.60 18.97 7.06
CA ASP A 20 13.60 18.22 7.81
C ASP A 20 12.44 19.11 8.28
N MET A 21 12.72 20.36 8.68
CA MET A 21 11.67 21.32 9.05
C MET A 21 10.78 21.67 7.84
N GLN A 22 11.37 22.00 6.70
CA GLN A 22 10.62 22.28 5.46
C GLN A 22 9.77 21.08 5.03
N ARG A 23 10.32 19.87 5.15
CA ARG A 23 9.61 18.63 4.84
C ARG A 23 8.43 18.40 5.79
N ALA A 24 8.59 18.68 7.08
CA ALA A 24 7.52 18.59 8.07
C ALA A 24 6.41 19.62 7.80
N GLU A 25 6.76 20.87 7.48
CA GLU A 25 5.80 21.91 7.09
C GLU A 25 5.01 21.53 5.85
N ALA A 26 5.70 21.05 4.80
CA ALA A 26 5.06 20.58 3.57
C ALA A 26 4.11 19.40 3.83
N LEU A 27 4.49 18.48 4.72
CA LEU A 27 3.67 17.34 5.10
C LEU A 27 2.41 17.78 5.86
N ILE A 28 2.53 18.73 6.80
CA ILE A 28 1.38 19.29 7.51
C ILE A 28 0.43 19.96 6.53
N ALA A 29 0.94 20.77 5.61
CA ALA A 29 0.14 21.45 4.60
C ALA A 29 -0.64 20.45 3.72
N ALA A 30 0.02 19.38 3.25
CA ALA A 30 -0.61 18.34 2.45
C ALA A 30 -1.70 17.57 3.23
N ILE A 31 -1.47 17.26 4.52
CA ILE A 31 -2.47 16.61 5.39
C ILE A 31 -3.69 17.51 5.58
N LEU A 32 -3.48 18.79 5.90
CA LEU A 32 -4.58 19.75 6.08
C LEU A 32 -5.37 19.94 4.77
N SER A 33 -4.67 20.02 3.64
CA SER A 33 -5.31 20.09 2.31
C SER A 33 -6.16 18.85 2.05
N TYR A 34 -5.62 17.64 2.25
CA TYR A 34 -6.36 16.39 2.13
C TYR A 34 -7.62 16.37 3.02
N GLN A 35 -7.50 16.77 4.29
CA GLN A 35 -8.62 16.80 5.23
C GLN A 35 -9.71 17.78 4.82
N SER A 36 -9.35 18.93 4.23
CA SER A 36 -10.31 19.91 3.74
C SER A 36 -11.14 19.43 2.53
N LEU A 37 -10.67 18.40 1.83
CA LEU A 37 -11.36 17.78 0.69
C LEU A 37 -12.30 16.65 1.12
N LEU A 38 -12.23 16.19 2.37
CA LEU A 38 -13.11 15.14 2.87
C LEU A 38 -14.50 15.71 3.15
N PRO A 39 -15.58 14.98 2.80
CA PRO A 39 -16.92 15.41 3.12
C PRO A 39 -17.08 15.55 4.64
N VAL A 40 -17.69 16.64 5.09
CA VAL A 40 -18.03 16.83 6.50
C VAL A 40 -19.05 15.76 6.87
N GLU A 41 -18.72 14.93 7.86
CA GLU A 41 -19.63 13.88 8.37
C GLU A 41 -20.97 14.53 8.76
N GLY A 42 -22.03 14.30 7.96
CA GLY A 42 -23.38 14.79 8.23
C GLY A 42 -24.06 15.53 7.08
N GLU A 43 -23.33 15.96 6.05
CA GLU A 43 -23.96 16.52 4.85
C GLU A 43 -24.41 15.39 3.91
N GLY A 44 -25.73 15.25 3.74
CA GLY A 44 -26.36 14.10 3.10
C GLY A 44 -25.81 13.74 1.71
N ALA A 45 -25.55 12.44 1.52
CA ALA A 45 -24.93 11.81 0.35
C ALA A 45 -25.72 11.90 -0.99
N ALA A 46 -26.69 12.80 -1.12
CA ALA A 46 -27.74 12.68 -2.14
C ALA A 46 -27.57 13.52 -3.41
N THR A 47 -26.59 14.43 -3.51
CA THR A 47 -26.56 15.34 -4.67
C THR A 47 -25.15 15.81 -4.96
N GLN A 48 -24.43 15.16 -5.89
CA GLN A 48 -23.36 15.77 -6.71
C GLN A 48 -22.64 14.79 -7.68
N LEU A 49 -23.39 14.06 -8.51
CA LEU A 49 -22.83 13.13 -9.52
C LEU A 49 -21.93 13.76 -10.62
N GLY A 50 -21.69 15.08 -10.61
CA GLY A 50 -20.86 15.78 -11.61
C GLY A 50 -19.68 16.61 -11.05
N ILE A 51 -19.54 16.76 -9.73
CA ILE A 51 -18.47 17.57 -9.11
C ILE A 51 -17.34 16.68 -8.53
N HIS A 52 -17.54 15.36 -8.51
CA HIS A 52 -16.63 14.43 -7.83
C HIS A 52 -15.28 14.22 -8.54
N GLU A 53 -15.19 14.32 -9.86
CA GLU A 53 -13.94 14.01 -10.58
C GLU A 53 -12.76 14.94 -10.23
N PRO A 54 -12.90 16.29 -10.28
CA PRO A 54 -11.80 17.18 -9.90
C PRO A 54 -11.42 17.08 -8.41
N LEU A 55 -12.41 16.82 -7.54
CA LEU A 55 -12.14 16.58 -6.11
C LEU A 55 -11.37 15.26 -5.90
N THR A 56 -11.70 14.22 -6.66
CA THR A 56 -11.01 12.92 -6.60
C THR A 56 -9.56 13.05 -7.06
N GLN A 57 -9.31 13.78 -8.15
CA GLN A 57 -7.96 14.06 -8.65
C GLN A 57 -7.14 14.87 -7.64
N THR A 58 -7.73 15.92 -7.05
CA THR A 58 -7.04 16.74 -6.04
C THR A 58 -6.71 15.92 -4.79
N CYS A 59 -7.64 15.08 -4.35
CA CYS A 59 -7.45 14.18 -3.22
C CYS A 59 -6.32 13.18 -3.48
N ALA A 60 -6.28 12.58 -4.67
CA ALA A 60 -5.19 11.69 -5.09
C ALA A 60 -3.84 12.39 -5.08
N ALA A 61 -3.75 13.61 -5.62
CA ALA A 61 -2.52 14.41 -5.63
C ALA A 61 -2.02 14.74 -4.21
N GLN A 62 -2.93 15.02 -3.26
CA GLN A 62 -2.54 15.23 -1.86
C GLN A 62 -2.02 13.95 -1.22
N LEU A 63 -2.67 12.81 -1.45
CA LEU A 63 -2.21 11.50 -0.96
C LEU A 63 -0.84 11.12 -1.52
N GLU A 64 -0.61 11.37 -2.82
CA GLU A 64 0.68 11.15 -3.47
C GLU A 64 1.77 12.04 -2.86
N THR A 65 1.47 13.31 -2.61
CA THR A 65 2.38 14.26 -1.94
C THR A 65 2.74 13.77 -0.54
N ILE A 66 1.75 13.37 0.25
CA ILE A 66 1.96 12.81 1.60
C ILE A 66 2.83 11.56 1.51
N PHE A 67 2.52 10.65 0.58
CA PHE A 67 3.26 9.41 0.38
C PHE A 67 4.73 9.70 0.08
N TYR A 68 5.01 10.54 -0.92
CA TYR A 68 6.36 10.92 -1.30
C TYR A 68 7.14 11.49 -0.10
N LEU A 69 6.51 12.41 0.65
CA LEU A 69 7.11 13.04 1.82
C LEU A 69 7.41 12.08 2.96
N ILE A 70 6.78 10.92 3.07
CA ILE A 70 7.07 9.95 4.14
C ILE A 70 7.70 8.64 3.66
N THR A 71 7.77 8.42 2.35
CA THR A 71 8.28 7.20 1.72
C THR A 71 9.68 6.82 2.24
N PRO A 72 10.69 7.71 2.30
CA PRO A 72 12.00 7.34 2.84
C PRO A 72 11.93 6.73 4.26
N ASN A 73 11.03 7.24 5.09
CA ASN A 73 10.85 6.80 6.47
C ASN A 73 10.08 5.48 6.53
N LEU A 74 9.07 5.30 5.68
CA LEU A 74 8.35 4.04 5.52
C LEU A 74 9.26 2.94 4.96
N ARG A 75 10.16 3.24 4.02
CA ARG A 75 11.14 2.30 3.48
C ARG A 75 12.16 1.89 4.53
N ARG A 76 12.66 2.82 5.35
CA ARG A 76 13.50 2.51 6.52
C ARG A 76 12.76 1.61 7.52
N LEU A 77 11.48 1.89 7.77
CA LEU A 77 10.64 1.04 8.62
C LEU A 77 10.48 -0.36 8.00
N ALA A 78 10.15 -0.45 6.71
CA ALA A 78 10.05 -1.69 5.96
C ALA A 78 11.33 -2.52 6.02
N GLY A 79 12.50 -1.88 5.91
CA GLY A 79 13.81 -2.55 6.03
C GLY A 79 14.02 -3.26 7.37
N ARG A 80 13.48 -2.72 8.47
CA ARG A 80 13.50 -3.39 9.79
C ARG A 80 12.70 -4.68 9.79
N TYR A 81 11.65 -4.75 8.98
CA TYR A 81 10.85 -5.96 8.80
C TYR A 81 11.44 -6.90 7.74
N TYR A 82 12.09 -6.35 6.72
CA TYR A 82 12.77 -7.11 5.67
C TYR A 82 13.80 -8.07 6.26
N GLY A 83 14.60 -7.60 7.23
CA GLY A 83 15.58 -8.44 7.94
C GLY A 83 14.98 -9.57 8.80
N SER A 84 13.66 -9.63 8.97
CA SER A 84 13.04 -10.79 9.60
C SER A 84 13.05 -11.98 8.64
N GLU A 85 13.59 -13.12 9.08
CA GLU A 85 13.74 -14.36 8.30
C GLU A 85 12.45 -14.77 7.57
N ARG A 86 11.31 -14.46 8.19
CA ARG A 86 9.98 -14.72 7.65
C ARG A 86 9.63 -13.84 6.44
N VAL A 87 9.99 -12.57 6.44
CA VAL A 87 9.79 -11.69 5.28
C VAL A 87 10.71 -12.17 4.15
N CYS A 88 11.99 -12.45 4.44
CA CYS A 88 12.93 -13.01 3.48
C CYS A 88 12.42 -14.28 2.78
N GLN A 89 11.68 -15.16 3.46
CA GLN A 89 11.09 -16.35 2.83
C GLN A 89 10.02 -16.01 1.80
N GLU A 90 9.11 -15.07 2.10
CA GLU A 90 8.08 -14.64 1.14
C GLU A 90 8.69 -13.98 -0.09
N ILE A 91 9.81 -13.31 0.12
CA ILE A 91 10.56 -12.60 -0.91
C ILE A 91 11.26 -13.57 -1.85
N ARG A 92 11.91 -14.61 -1.30
CA ARG A 92 12.50 -15.67 -2.14
C ARG A 92 11.46 -16.40 -2.98
N SER A 93 10.21 -16.45 -2.53
CA SER A 93 9.08 -17.01 -3.30
C SER A 93 8.39 -16.01 -4.23
N SER A 94 8.78 -14.73 -4.19
CA SER A 94 8.18 -13.64 -4.95
C SER A 94 8.99 -13.36 -6.22
N VAL A 95 8.30 -13.04 -7.33
CA VAL A 95 8.88 -12.64 -8.63
C VAL A 95 9.64 -11.30 -8.55
N VAL A 96 9.54 -10.58 -7.43
CA VAL A 96 10.26 -9.32 -7.23
C VAL A 96 11.75 -9.58 -6.96
N HIS A 97 12.56 -9.47 -8.01
CA HIS A 97 14.01 -9.75 -7.98
C HIS A 97 14.86 -8.63 -7.34
N ASN A 98 14.27 -7.48 -7.01
CA ASN A 98 14.98 -6.31 -6.46
C ASN A 98 14.48 -5.94 -5.05
N ALA A 99 15.42 -5.81 -4.11
CA ALA A 99 15.12 -5.43 -2.73
C ALA A 99 14.50 -4.02 -2.63
N GLU A 100 14.88 -3.10 -3.51
CA GLU A 100 14.36 -1.73 -3.51
C GLU A 100 12.85 -1.69 -3.83
N ASP A 101 12.43 -2.40 -4.89
CA ASP A 101 11.03 -2.47 -5.32
C ASP A 101 10.15 -3.13 -4.27
N LEU A 102 10.71 -4.10 -3.58
CA LEU A 102 10.02 -4.77 -2.50
C LEU A 102 9.89 -3.92 -1.23
N LEU A 103 10.93 -3.18 -0.85
CA LEU A 103 10.82 -2.19 0.22
C LEU A 103 9.76 -1.12 -0.14
N GLN A 104 9.66 -0.77 -1.42
CA GLN A 104 8.62 0.14 -1.93
C GLN A 104 7.22 -0.47 -1.79
N VAL A 105 7.02 -1.74 -2.15
CA VAL A 105 5.74 -2.45 -1.98
C VAL A 105 5.34 -2.51 -0.50
N ILE A 106 6.26 -2.89 0.39
CA ILE A 106 5.98 -2.94 1.84
C ILE A 106 5.67 -1.53 2.36
N ALA A 107 6.41 -0.50 1.93
CA ALA A 107 6.14 0.88 2.30
C ALA A 107 4.75 1.34 1.84
N PHE A 108 4.33 0.93 0.64
CA PHE A 108 2.99 1.22 0.12
C PHE A 108 1.89 0.55 0.93
N ASP A 109 2.04 -0.74 1.27
CA ASP A 109 1.08 -1.42 2.15
C ASP A 109 1.05 -0.79 3.55
N MET A 110 2.19 -0.32 4.09
CA MET A 110 2.24 0.43 5.35
C MET A 110 1.53 1.78 5.25
N PHE A 111 1.63 2.44 4.10
CA PHE A 111 0.98 3.73 3.86
C PHE A 111 -0.55 3.63 3.93
N TYR A 112 -1.13 2.48 3.59
CA TYR A 112 -2.57 2.23 3.74
C TYR A 112 -3.08 2.57 5.16
N TYR A 113 -2.35 2.18 6.20
CA TYR A 113 -2.72 2.49 7.59
C TYR A 113 -2.63 3.98 7.92
N VAL A 114 -1.70 4.68 7.27
CA VAL A 114 -1.61 6.14 7.38
C VAL A 114 -2.86 6.77 6.79
N ILE A 115 -3.25 6.38 5.56
CA ILE A 115 -4.45 6.89 4.89
C ILE A 115 -5.70 6.71 5.75
N GLU A 116 -5.90 5.51 6.34
CA GLU A 116 -7.06 5.26 7.21
C GLU A 116 -7.09 6.17 8.46
N ALA A 117 -5.92 6.60 8.94
CA ALA A 117 -5.82 7.47 10.12
C ALA A 117 -5.85 8.96 9.78
N LEU A 118 -5.46 9.36 8.56
CA LEU A 118 -5.34 10.76 8.14
C LEU A 118 -6.55 11.63 8.51
N PRO A 119 -7.82 11.21 8.30
CA PRO A 119 -8.98 12.04 8.66
C PRO A 119 -9.04 12.44 10.15
N LYS A 120 -8.39 11.65 11.02
CA LYS A 120 -8.42 11.82 12.49
C LYS A 120 -7.16 12.46 13.05
N VAL A 121 -6.10 12.56 12.25
CA VAL A 121 -4.83 13.14 12.67
C VAL A 121 -5.01 14.65 12.85
N LYS A 122 -4.55 15.18 13.98
CA LYS A 122 -4.50 16.63 14.21
C LYS A 122 -3.04 17.06 14.09
N PRO A 123 -2.58 17.52 12.92
CA PRO A 123 -1.21 17.95 12.76
C PRO A 123 -0.93 19.16 13.65
N ASP A 124 0.22 19.13 14.32
CA ASP A 124 0.70 20.19 15.21
C ASP A 124 2.13 20.54 14.77
N PRO A 125 2.40 21.79 14.35
CA PRO A 125 3.71 22.20 13.83
C PRO A 125 4.84 22.06 14.85
N ASN A 126 4.51 22.05 16.15
CA ASN A 126 5.50 21.87 17.21
C ASN A 126 5.76 20.41 17.56
N LYS A 127 5.08 19.47 16.90
CA LYS A 127 5.23 18.03 17.13
C LYS A 127 5.83 17.34 15.91
N ASN A 128 6.50 16.23 16.17
CA ASN A 128 7.06 15.38 15.13
C ASN A 128 5.94 14.60 14.39
N ILE A 129 5.33 15.24 13.39
CA ILE A 129 4.27 14.65 12.56
C ILE A 129 4.76 13.41 11.82
N VAL A 130 5.99 13.41 11.32
CA VAL A 130 6.58 12.28 10.61
C VAL A 130 6.64 11.06 11.55
N GLY A 131 7.16 11.24 12.76
CA GLY A 131 7.23 10.20 13.79
C GLY A 131 5.86 9.64 14.16
N LEU A 132 4.82 10.50 14.22
CA LEU A 132 3.45 10.07 14.45
C LEU A 132 2.95 9.16 13.31
N LEU A 133 3.10 9.56 12.05
CA LEU A 133 2.65 8.76 10.90
C LEU A 133 3.39 7.42 10.80
N ILE A 134 4.70 7.40 11.07
CA ILE A 134 5.49 6.17 11.13
C ILE A 134 5.01 5.26 12.28
N THR A 135 4.64 5.83 13.42
CA THR A 135 4.07 5.06 14.53
C THR A 135 2.72 4.44 14.17
N ILE A 136 1.87 5.18 13.44
CA ILE A 136 0.59 4.68 12.92
C ILE A 136 0.81 3.51 11.96
N ALA A 137 1.71 3.68 10.98
CA ALA A 137 2.07 2.64 10.02
C ALA A 137 2.61 1.38 10.71
N ASP A 138 3.56 1.54 11.65
CA ASP A 138 4.17 0.46 12.42
C ASP A 138 3.13 -0.34 13.22
N ARG A 139 2.24 0.37 13.93
CA ARG A 139 1.16 -0.27 14.71
C ARG A 139 0.15 -0.98 13.83
N GLY A 140 -0.28 -0.34 12.74
CA GLY A 140 -1.22 -0.92 11.77
C GLY A 140 -0.66 -2.22 11.19
N TRP A 141 0.58 -2.18 10.71
CA TRP A 141 1.28 -3.32 10.15
C TRP A 141 1.46 -4.47 11.16
N LYS A 142 1.90 -4.16 12.39
CA LYS A 142 2.04 -5.15 13.47
C LYS A 142 0.71 -5.79 13.83
N ASN A 143 -0.34 -5.00 13.99
CA ASN A 143 -1.66 -5.49 14.38
C ASN A 143 -2.23 -6.43 13.31
N ASP A 144 -2.12 -6.08 12.03
CA ASP A 144 -2.65 -6.93 10.95
C ASP A 144 -1.89 -8.26 10.86
N ARG A 145 -0.58 -8.27 11.14
CA ARG A 145 0.24 -9.49 11.24
C ARG A 145 -0.11 -10.39 12.43
N ILE A 146 -0.56 -9.82 13.55
CA ILE A 146 -1.01 -10.61 14.72
C ILE A 146 -2.28 -11.40 14.37
N TYR A 147 -3.14 -10.86 13.49
CA TYR A 147 -4.40 -11.52 13.10
C TYR A 147 -4.33 -12.27 11.76
N HIS A 148 -3.32 -11.99 10.94
CA HIS A 148 -3.07 -12.62 9.65
C HIS A 148 -1.57 -12.96 9.51
N PRO A 149 -1.12 -14.16 9.92
CA PRO A 149 0.17 -14.65 9.46
C PRO A 149 0.16 -14.63 7.93
N PRO A 150 1.19 -14.05 7.27
CA PRO A 150 1.19 -13.98 5.83
C PRO A 150 1.33 -15.42 5.30
N ALA A 151 0.45 -15.73 4.36
CA ALA A 151 0.11 -17.10 3.97
C ALA A 151 0.87 -17.52 2.71
N SER A 152 2.19 -17.37 2.73
CA SER A 152 3.15 -17.93 1.78
C SER A 152 3.50 -19.41 2.07
N MET A 153 2.58 -20.16 2.69
CA MET A 153 2.69 -21.63 2.80
C MET A 153 1.87 -22.30 1.70
N ILE A 154 2.20 -22.04 0.44
CA ILE A 154 1.92 -23.00 -0.63
C ILE A 154 3.29 -23.27 -1.28
N PRO A 155 3.88 -24.47 -1.09
CA PRO A 155 5.09 -24.84 -1.82
C PRO A 155 4.72 -24.94 -3.30
N LEU A 156 5.27 -24.05 -4.12
CA LEU A 156 5.23 -24.15 -5.58
C LEU A 156 6.41 -25.03 -5.99
N ASP A 157 6.12 -26.28 -6.32
CA ASP A 157 7.08 -27.21 -6.93
C ASP A 157 7.15 -26.87 -8.44
N ILE A 158 8.04 -25.96 -8.82
CA ILE A 158 8.33 -25.65 -10.22
C ILE A 158 9.82 -25.84 -10.46
N ALA A 159 10.14 -26.95 -11.11
CA ALA A 159 11.46 -27.22 -11.67
C ALA A 159 11.84 -26.10 -12.65
N HIS A 160 13.00 -25.49 -12.44
CA HIS A 160 13.57 -24.47 -13.33
C HIS A 160 14.05 -25.09 -14.64
N ASP A 161 13.65 -24.50 -15.76
CA ASP A 161 14.26 -24.69 -17.08
C ASP A 161 14.96 -23.38 -17.46
N GLU A 162 16.31 -23.36 -17.37
CA GLU A 162 17.17 -22.17 -17.53
C GLU A 162 17.39 -21.75 -19.00
N ALA A 163 16.68 -22.32 -19.97
CA ALA A 163 17.01 -22.17 -21.39
C ALA A 163 16.39 -20.96 -22.13
N ALA A 164 15.62 -20.09 -21.46
CA ALA A 164 14.80 -19.06 -22.16
C ALA A 164 15.27 -17.60 -22.06
N LEU A 165 16.50 -17.31 -21.60
CA LEU A 165 16.97 -15.94 -21.32
C LEU A 165 17.71 -15.23 -22.47
N ALA A 166 17.46 -15.60 -23.74
CA ALA A 166 18.18 -15.02 -24.88
C ALA A 166 17.34 -14.18 -25.86
N ASP A 167 16.05 -13.95 -25.61
CA ASP A 167 15.15 -13.31 -26.61
C ASP A 167 14.35 -12.09 -26.07
N GLU A 168 14.90 -11.38 -25.08
CA GLU A 168 14.23 -10.28 -24.38
C GLU A 168 14.41 -8.89 -25.05
N ALA A 169 15.09 -8.83 -26.21
CA ALA A 169 15.36 -7.57 -26.91
C ALA A 169 14.29 -7.18 -27.98
N ALA A 170 13.21 -7.97 -28.11
CA ALA A 170 12.20 -7.80 -29.15
C ALA A 170 10.79 -7.44 -28.65
N LEU A 171 10.61 -7.14 -27.36
CA LEU A 171 9.31 -6.73 -26.81
C LEU A 171 8.98 -5.30 -27.23
N ALA A 172 8.26 -5.18 -28.34
CA ALA A 172 7.55 -3.97 -28.73
C ALA A 172 6.67 -3.47 -27.56
N PRO A 173 6.42 -2.14 -27.44
CA PRO A 173 5.51 -1.62 -26.43
C PRO A 173 4.14 -2.26 -26.65
N VAL A 174 3.80 -3.21 -25.77
CA VAL A 174 2.47 -3.81 -25.74
C VAL A 174 1.52 -2.66 -25.43
N ASP A 175 0.62 -2.36 -26.37
CA ASP A 175 -0.36 -1.27 -26.26
C ASP A 175 -1.05 -1.33 -24.89
N ASP A 176 -0.86 -0.30 -24.06
CA ASP A 176 -1.44 -0.20 -22.71
C ASP A 176 -2.95 -0.49 -22.73
N ARG A 177 -3.63 -0.18 -23.85
CA ARG A 177 -5.06 -0.50 -24.03
C ARG A 177 -5.33 -2.00 -24.06
N LEU A 178 -4.46 -2.79 -24.67
CA LEU A 178 -4.57 -4.25 -24.73
C LEU A 178 -4.34 -4.87 -23.34
N GLN A 179 -3.36 -4.36 -22.59
CA GLN A 179 -3.12 -4.81 -21.21
C GLN A 179 -4.31 -4.49 -20.29
N HIS A 180 -4.88 -3.29 -20.39
CA HIS A 180 -6.07 -2.90 -19.63
C HIS A 180 -7.31 -3.73 -19.98
N GLN A 181 -7.53 -4.06 -21.26
CA GLN A 181 -8.65 -4.92 -21.68
C GLN A 181 -8.48 -6.35 -21.15
N ASN A 182 -7.27 -6.90 -21.22
CA ASN A 182 -6.96 -8.23 -20.68
C ASN A 182 -7.18 -8.28 -19.17
N LEU A 183 -6.68 -7.30 -18.41
CA LEU A 183 -6.88 -7.23 -16.97
C LEU A 183 -8.37 -7.16 -16.60
N ARG A 184 -9.16 -6.39 -17.35
CA ARG A 184 -10.61 -6.30 -17.14
C ARG A 184 -11.32 -7.64 -17.37
N GLN A 185 -10.95 -8.37 -18.42
CA GLN A 185 -11.52 -9.70 -18.69
C GLN A 185 -11.14 -10.70 -17.59
N LEU A 186 -9.90 -10.65 -17.12
CA LEU A 186 -9.43 -11.50 -16.02
C LEU A 186 -10.15 -11.20 -14.71
N LEU A 187 -10.40 -9.93 -14.40
CA LEU A 187 -11.20 -9.53 -13.23
C LEU A 187 -12.65 -10.00 -13.34
N ILE A 188 -13.27 -9.92 -14.53
CA ILE A 188 -14.63 -10.42 -14.77
C ILE A 188 -14.68 -11.94 -14.53
N ALA A 189 -13.71 -12.68 -15.06
CA ALA A 189 -13.61 -14.12 -14.88
C ALA A 189 -13.38 -14.50 -13.41
N PHE A 190 -12.43 -13.85 -12.72
CA PHE A 190 -12.19 -14.06 -11.29
C PHE A 190 -13.43 -13.75 -10.44
N ARG A 191 -14.13 -12.65 -10.76
CA ARG A 191 -15.38 -12.27 -10.10
C ARG A 191 -16.45 -13.36 -10.26
N ALA A 192 -16.52 -14.04 -11.40
CA ALA A 192 -17.48 -15.13 -11.62
C ALA A 192 -17.20 -16.36 -10.72
N GLU A 193 -15.95 -16.56 -10.30
CA GLU A 193 -15.53 -17.63 -9.39
C GLU A 193 -15.73 -17.30 -7.89
N CYS A 194 -16.16 -16.07 -7.58
CA CYS A 194 -16.39 -15.63 -6.21
C CYS A 194 -17.81 -15.95 -5.72
N ASP A 195 -17.95 -16.32 -4.44
CA ASP A 195 -19.26 -16.46 -3.81
C ASP A 195 -20.02 -15.12 -3.83
N MET A 196 -21.33 -15.14 -3.53
CA MET A 196 -22.15 -13.93 -3.61
C MET A 196 -21.63 -12.80 -2.69
N ILE A 197 -21.20 -13.11 -1.48
CA ILE A 197 -20.74 -12.12 -0.50
C ILE A 197 -19.37 -11.59 -0.91
N ASP A 198 -18.47 -12.47 -1.34
CA ASP A 198 -17.15 -12.15 -1.84
C ASP A 198 -17.26 -11.24 -3.07
N ARG A 199 -18.19 -11.50 -4.00
CA ARG A 199 -18.48 -10.59 -5.13
C ARG A 199 -18.90 -9.20 -4.65
N TRP A 200 -19.80 -9.10 -3.68
CA TRP A 200 -20.24 -7.81 -3.13
C TRP A 200 -19.10 -7.03 -2.48
N VAL A 201 -18.24 -7.73 -1.71
CA VAL A 201 -17.07 -7.10 -1.09
C VAL A 201 -16.05 -6.69 -2.16
N LEU A 202 -15.83 -7.52 -3.19
CA LEU A 202 -14.93 -7.24 -4.30
C LEU A 202 -15.38 -6.01 -5.08
N ASP A 203 -16.65 -5.98 -5.49
CA ASP A 203 -17.24 -4.87 -6.23
C ASP A 203 -17.22 -3.57 -5.42
N GLY A 204 -17.59 -3.63 -4.14
CA GLY A 204 -17.56 -2.48 -3.25
C GLY A 204 -16.16 -1.92 -3.02
N ARG A 205 -15.15 -2.78 -2.92
CA ARG A 205 -13.75 -2.37 -2.69
C ARG A 205 -13.02 -1.93 -3.96
N LEU A 206 -13.44 -2.40 -5.13
CA LEU A 206 -12.92 -1.97 -6.44
C LEU A 206 -13.71 -0.79 -7.03
N ALA A 207 -14.80 -0.36 -6.40
CA ALA A 207 -15.51 0.85 -6.78
C ALA A 207 -14.63 2.11 -6.63
N SER A 208 -15.00 3.18 -7.33
CA SER A 208 -14.35 4.49 -7.21
C SER A 208 -15.39 5.54 -6.76
N PRO A 209 -15.40 5.97 -5.49
CA PRO A 209 -14.45 5.60 -4.41
C PRO A 209 -14.70 4.20 -3.81
N PRO A 210 -13.68 3.54 -3.22
CA PRO A 210 -13.84 2.27 -2.53
C PRO A 210 -14.79 2.39 -1.33
N THR A 211 -15.82 1.55 -1.28
CA THR A 211 -16.81 1.53 -0.20
C THR A 211 -16.17 1.04 1.11
N ALA A 212 -16.37 1.74 2.22
CA ALA A 212 -15.80 1.36 3.52
C ALA A 212 -16.36 0.01 4.00
N PHE A 213 -15.57 -0.77 4.74
CA PHE A 213 -16.00 -2.08 5.24
C PHE A 213 -17.19 -1.98 6.21
N ALA A 214 -17.28 -0.91 7.00
CA ALA A 214 -18.40 -0.68 7.90
C ALA A 214 -19.71 -0.50 7.12
N GLU A 215 -19.67 0.25 6.02
CA GLU A 215 -20.82 0.45 5.14
C GLU A 215 -21.21 -0.84 4.40
N LEU A 216 -20.23 -1.61 3.91
CA LEU A 216 -20.50 -2.93 3.32
C LEU A 216 -21.14 -3.89 4.34
N ALA A 217 -20.68 -3.87 5.60
CA ALA A 217 -21.25 -4.67 6.67
C ALA A 217 -22.70 -4.25 6.97
N GLN A 218 -22.96 -2.94 7.03
CA GLN A 218 -24.31 -2.41 7.20
C GLN A 218 -25.25 -2.83 6.07
N ARG A 219 -24.80 -2.78 4.81
CA ARG A 219 -25.59 -3.18 3.63
C ARG A 219 -25.88 -4.68 3.57
N LEU A 220 -24.93 -5.52 4.00
CA LEU A 220 -25.13 -6.98 4.06
C LEU A 220 -26.03 -7.43 5.22
N GLY A 221 -26.26 -6.56 6.20
CA GLY A 221 -27.20 -6.80 7.29
C GLY A 221 -26.61 -7.59 8.46
N SER A 222 -27.49 -8.00 9.38
CA SER A 222 -27.11 -8.70 10.62
C SER A 222 -26.39 -10.01 10.32
N GLY A 223 -25.24 -10.22 10.96
CA GLY A 223 -24.38 -11.40 10.73
C GLY A 223 -23.09 -11.07 9.98
N HIS A 224 -22.96 -9.87 9.42
CA HIS A 224 -21.74 -9.39 8.78
C HIS A 224 -21.10 -8.28 9.61
N THR A 225 -19.88 -8.51 10.10
CA THR A 225 -19.10 -7.50 10.82
C THR A 225 -18.00 -6.92 9.94
N GLU A 226 -17.59 -5.69 10.21
CA GLU A 226 -16.48 -5.04 9.50
C GLU A 226 -15.22 -5.92 9.49
N ALA A 227 -14.84 -6.46 10.65
CA ALA A 227 -13.67 -7.32 10.79
C ALA A 227 -13.77 -8.60 9.94
N MET A 228 -14.96 -9.18 9.81
CA MET A 228 -15.17 -10.35 8.94
C MET A 228 -14.98 -9.99 7.47
N LEU A 229 -15.49 -8.83 7.04
CA LEU A 229 -15.34 -8.38 5.65
C LEU A 229 -13.89 -8.02 5.32
N ARG A 230 -13.14 -7.40 6.24
CA ARG A 230 -11.68 -7.17 6.10
C ARG A 230 -10.94 -8.49 5.88
N LYS A 231 -11.24 -9.51 6.69
CA LYS A 231 -10.65 -10.86 6.57
C LYS A 231 -11.00 -11.53 5.24
N ARG A 232 -12.25 -11.39 4.77
CA ARG A 232 -12.69 -11.89 3.44
C ARG A 232 -11.95 -11.18 2.32
N TRP A 233 -11.88 -9.85 2.37
CA TRP A 233 -11.14 -9.04 1.39
C TRP A 233 -9.67 -9.44 1.28
N SER A 234 -8.97 -9.59 2.41
CA SER A 234 -7.58 -10.08 2.44
C SER A 234 -7.43 -11.45 1.74
N ARG A 235 -8.37 -12.37 1.95
CA ARG A 235 -8.37 -13.67 1.27
C ARG A 235 -8.63 -13.55 -0.23
N MET A 236 -9.59 -12.72 -0.63
CA MET A 236 -9.89 -12.49 -2.04
C MET A 236 -8.75 -11.81 -2.79
N ARG A 237 -8.11 -10.79 -2.20
CA ARG A 237 -6.95 -10.11 -2.79
C ARG A 237 -5.82 -11.10 -3.07
N ARG A 238 -5.54 -12.01 -2.12
CA ARG A 238 -4.56 -13.10 -2.33
C ARG A 238 -4.96 -14.03 -3.46
N ARG A 239 -6.22 -14.47 -3.49
CA ARG A 239 -6.73 -15.32 -4.59
C ARG A 239 -6.66 -14.60 -5.95
N LEU A 240 -6.95 -13.31 -5.99
CA LEU A 240 -6.88 -12.50 -7.20
C LEU A 240 -5.45 -12.37 -7.71
N ILE A 241 -4.49 -12.06 -6.83
CA ILE A 241 -3.07 -11.98 -7.19
C ILE A 241 -2.60 -13.33 -7.74
N ALA A 242 -2.87 -14.43 -7.04
CA ALA A 242 -2.52 -15.77 -7.52
C ALA A 242 -3.19 -16.11 -8.86
N TYR A 243 -4.46 -15.73 -9.03
CA TYR A 243 -5.21 -15.94 -10.27
C TYR A 243 -4.61 -15.18 -11.46
N LEU A 244 -4.14 -13.95 -11.23
CA LEU A 244 -3.48 -13.11 -12.24
C LEU A 244 -2.07 -13.61 -12.57
N GLN A 245 -1.30 -14.05 -11.55
CA GLN A 245 0.02 -14.67 -11.74
C GLN A 245 -0.06 -15.97 -12.54
N GLN A 246 -1.04 -16.83 -12.25
CA GLN A 246 -1.28 -18.07 -13.02
C GLN A 246 -1.62 -17.84 -14.49
N ARG A 247 -1.97 -16.60 -14.86
CA ARG A 247 -2.39 -16.22 -16.21
C ARG A 247 -1.49 -15.18 -16.82
N ASP A 248 -0.26 -15.06 -16.32
CA ASP A 248 0.77 -14.29 -17.00
C ASP A 248 0.39 -12.80 -17.17
N ALA A 249 -0.47 -12.30 -16.27
CA ALA A 249 -1.03 -10.95 -16.34
C ALA A 249 -0.41 -9.99 -15.32
N LEU A 250 0.46 -10.50 -14.45
CA LEU A 250 1.32 -9.74 -13.55
C LEU A 250 2.76 -10.13 -13.88
N TYR A 251 3.32 -9.46 -14.88
CA TYR A 251 4.73 -9.50 -15.26
C TYR A 251 5.32 -8.10 -15.12
#